data_AF-F9U9A1-F1
#
_entry.id   AF-F9U9A1-F1
#
_cell.length_a   1.000
_cell.length_b   1.000
_cell.length_c   1.000
_cell.angle_alpha   90.00
_cell.angle_beta   90.00
_cell.angle_gamma   90.00
#
_symmetry.space_group_name_H-M   'P 1'
#
loop_
_entity.id
_entity.type
_entity.pdbx_description
1 polymer ?
#
loop_
_entity_poly.entity_id
_entity_poly.type
_entity_poly.pdbx_seq_one_letter_code
_entity_poly.pdbx_strand_id
1 'polypeptide(L)' 'MIKGFRCKETESIAQGRRLRRFPPEIQRRAKMLIDRIDAASALDDLRLLPSHRLNALFGNRAGQ' A
#
# COMPACT_ATOMS: atom_id res chain seq x y z
N MET A 1 -8.98 -4.96 -0.72
CA MET A 1 -9.05 -5.34 -2.15
C MET A 1 -8.65 -4.18 -3.04
N ILE A 2 -7.55 -4.30 -3.79
CA ILE A 2 -7.03 -3.27 -4.66
C ILE A 2 -7.67 -3.37 -6.05
N LYS A 3 -8.19 -2.25 -6.56
CA LYS A 3 -8.82 -2.18 -7.89
C LYS A 3 -7.89 -1.72 -9.01
N GLY A 4 -6.78 -1.09 -8.65
CA GLY A 4 -5.80 -0.61 -9.61
C GLY A 4 -4.66 0.14 -8.93
N PHE A 5 -3.61 0.41 -9.70
CA PHE A 5 -2.42 1.10 -9.21
C PHE A 5 -2.16 2.34 -10.05
N ARG A 6 -1.96 3.48 -9.40
CA ARG A 6 -1.50 4.71 -10.07
C ARG A 6 0.00 4.68 -10.38
N CYS A 7 0.78 3.95 -9.58
CA CYS A 7 2.24 3.90 -9.65
C CYS A 7 2.70 2.53 -10.16
N LYS A 8 3.45 2.52 -11.27
CA LYS A 8 3.92 1.29 -11.94
C LYS A 8 4.87 0.47 -11.05
N GLU A 9 5.68 1.16 -10.25
CA GLU A 9 6.58 0.53 -9.30
C GLU A 9 5.82 -0.17 -8.17
N THR A 10 4.75 0.45 -7.65
CA THR A 10 3.88 -0.17 -6.63
C THR A 10 3.22 -1.43 -7.18
N GLU A 11 2.71 -1.37 -8.41
CA GLU A 11 2.13 -2.54 -9.09
C GLU A 11 3.16 -3.65 -9.27
N SER A 12 4.37 -3.31 -9.70
CA SER A 12 5.45 -4.30 -9.87
C SER A 12 5.79 -4.99 -8.56
N ILE A 13 5.88 -4.23 -7.47
CA ILE A 13 6.11 -4.79 -6.13
C ILE A 13 4.93 -5.68 -5.72
N ALA A 14 3.69 -5.25 -5.95
CA ALA A 14 2.48 -6.04 -5.66
C ALA A 14 2.49 -7.40 -6.38
N GLN A 15 2.99 -7.44 -7.62
CA GLN A 15 3.17 -8.65 -8.42
C GLN A 15 4.39 -9.50 -7.99
N GLY A 16 5.11 -9.10 -6.93
CA GLY A 16 6.29 -9.80 -6.43
C GLY A 16 7.58 -9.55 -7.22
N ARG A 17 7.59 -8.57 -8.13
CA ARG A 17 8.77 -8.22 -8.92
C ARG A 17 9.72 -7.37 -8.09
N ARG A 18 11.00 -7.73 -8.11
CA ARG A 18 12.07 -6.94 -7.49
C ARG A 18 12.52 -5.82 -8.42
N LEU A 19 12.42 -4.59 -7.95
CA LEU A 19 12.90 -3.40 -8.63
C LEU A 19 14.34 -3.07 -8.20
N ARG A 20 15.22 -2.80 -9.15
CA ARG A 20 16.62 -2.42 -8.85
C ARG A 20 16.73 -1.06 -8.18
N ARG A 21 15.75 -0.18 -8.42
CA ARG A 21 15.74 1.21 -7.94
C ARG A 21 15.61 1.34 -6.42
N PHE A 22 15.00 0.36 -5.75
CA PHE A 22 14.72 0.43 -4.32
C PHE A 22 15.52 -0.61 -3.53
N PRO A 23 15.97 -0.29 -2.32
CA PRO A 23 16.54 -1.28 -1.40
C PRO A 23 15.58 -2.45 -1.12
N PRO A 24 16.09 -3.68 -0.90
CA PRO A 24 15.27 -4.85 -0.64
C PRO A 24 14.34 -4.68 0.57
N GLU A 25 14.79 -4.03 1.64
CA GLU A 25 13.99 -3.84 2.85
C GLU A 25 12.76 -2.96 2.60
N ILE A 26 12.89 -1.92 1.76
CA ILE A 26 11.78 -1.04 1.38
C ILE A 26 10.76 -1.82 0.54
N GLN A 27 11.23 -2.62 -0.43
CA GLN A 27 10.33 -3.42 -1.27
C GLN A 27 9.58 -4.49 -0.47
N ARG A 28 10.27 -5.16 0.46
CA ARG A 28 9.65 -6.13 1.37
C ARG A 28 8.58 -5.49 2.24
N ARG A 29 8.87 -4.31 2.80
CA ARG A 29 7.91 -3.54 3.60
C ARG A 29 6.73 -3.08 2.76
N ALA A 30 6.98 -2.56 1.55
CA ALA A 30 5.93 -2.14 0.63
C ALA A 30 5.00 -3.31 0.26
N LYS A 31 5.57 -4.48 -0.11
CA LYS A 31 4.78 -5.68 -0.42
C LYS A 31 3.88 -6.09 0.75
N MET A 32 4.42 -6.14 1.97
CA MET A 32 3.64 -6.46 3.17
C MET A 32 2.45 -5.50 3.38
N LEU A 33 2.66 -4.19 3.16
CA LEU A 33 1.59 -3.20 3.30
C LEU A 33 0.54 -3.32 2.20
N ILE A 34 0.97 -3.54 0.95
CA ILE A 34 0.07 -3.77 -0.19
C ILE A 34 -0.80 -4.99 0.07
N ASP A 35 -0.22 -6.11 0.50
CA ASP A 35 -0.96 -7.35 0.77
C ASP A 35 -2.01 -7.16 1.88
N ARG A 36 -1.69 -6.35 2.89
CA ARG A 36 -2.65 -5.99 3.95
C ARG A 36 -3.79 -5.12 3.43
N ILE A 37 -3.50 -4.14 2.59
CA ILE A 37 -4.54 -3.31 1.94
C ILE A 37 -5.42 -4.16 1.03
N ASP A 38 -4.83 -5.16 0.36
CA ASP A 38 -5.58 -6.06 -0.50
C ASP A 38 -6.47 -7.02 0.29
N ALA A 39 -5.98 -7.53 1.43
CA ALA A 39 -6.73 -8.40 2.32
C ALA A 39 -7.79 -7.70 3.19
N ALA A 40 -7.66 -6.39 3.43
CA ALA A 40 -8.60 -5.64 4.26
C ALA A 40 -10.03 -5.67 3.70
N SER A 41 -10.98 -5.89 4.60
CA SER A 41 -12.42 -5.93 4.33
C SER A 41 -13.11 -4.61 4.68
N ALA A 42 -12.54 -3.87 5.64
CA ALA A 42 -12.97 -2.55 6.07
C ALA A 42 -11.78 -1.61 6.30
N LEU A 43 -12.02 -0.29 6.35
CA LEU A 43 -10.98 0.70 6.63
C LEU A 43 -10.39 0.56 8.04
N ASP A 44 -11.20 0.11 9.01
CA ASP A 44 -10.75 -0.07 10.38
C ASP A 44 -9.73 -1.20 10.53
N ASP A 45 -9.73 -2.21 9.65
CA ASP A 45 -8.71 -3.28 9.59
C ASP A 45 -7.29 -2.69 9.41
N LEU A 46 -7.20 -1.54 8.73
CA LEU A 46 -5.94 -0.86 8.45
C LEU A 46 -5.48 0.05 9.59
N ARG A 47 -6.34 0.35 10.57
CA ARG A 47 -6.03 1.19 11.74
C ARG A 47 -5.36 0.42 12.86
N LEU A 48 -5.59 -0.90 12.92
CA LEU A 48 -4.99 -1.80 13.91
C LEU A 48 -3.48 -2.01 13.70
N LEU A 49 -2.95 -1.58 12.56
CA LEU A 49 -1.54 -1.69 12.22
C LEU A 49 -0.74 -0.54 12.89
N PRO A 50 0.13 -0.82 13.87
CA PRO A 50 0.78 0.23 14.67
C PRO A 50 1.67 1.18 13.85
N SER A 51 2.13 0.77 12.67
CA SER A 51 2.92 1.61 11.77
C SER A 51 2.09 2.41 10.76
N HIS A 52 0.77 2.20 10.70
CA HIS A 52 -0.12 2.89 9.77
C HIS A 52 -0.69 4.13 10.44
N ARG A 53 -0.13 5.29 10.08
CA ARG A 53 -0.75 6.58 10.38
C ARG A 53 -1.83 6.85 9.33
N LEU A 54 -2.86 6.00 9.32
CA LEU A 54 -3.98 6.16 8.40
C LEU A 54 -4.72 7.45 8.77
N ASN A 55 -4.83 8.36 7.81
CA ASN A 55 -5.50 9.64 7.97
C ASN A 55 -6.26 9.94 6.67
N ALA A 56 -7.44 10.53 6.79
CA ALA A 56 -8.19 11.00 5.63
C ALA A 56 -7.41 12.14 4.95
N LEU A 57 -7.35 12.11 3.62
CA LEU A 57 -6.80 13.21 2.83
C LEU A 57 -7.86 14.30 2.60
N PHE A 58 -7.42 15.54 2.42
CA PHE A 58 -8.28 16.72 2.24
C PHE A 58 -8.10 17.35 0.84
N GLY A 59 -9.00 18.29 0.49
CA GLY A 59 -8.96 19.03 -0.78
C GLY A 59 -9.23 18.14 -2.00
N ASN A 60 -8.45 18.29 -3.07
CA ASN A 60 -8.57 17.50 -4.32
C ASN A 60 -8.31 15.99 -4.15
N ARG A 61 -7.97 15.56 -2.94
CA ARG A 61 -7.74 14.16 -2.58
C ARG A 61 -8.74 13.66 -1.53
N ALA A 62 -9.80 14.41 -1.25
CA ALA A 62 -10.89 13.94 -0.40
C ALA A 62 -11.45 12.61 -0.92
N GLY A 63 -11.62 11.64 -0.02
CA GLY A 63 -12.04 10.28 -0.36
C GLY A 63 -10.90 9.32 -0.76
N GLN A 64 -9.63 9.78 -0.70
CA GLN A 64 -8.43 8.94 -0.82
C GLN A 64 -7.77 8.70 0.55
#